data_AF-A0A093UVP1-F1
#
_entry.id   AF-A0A093UVP1-F1
#
_cell.length_a   1.000
_cell.length_b   1.000
_cell.length_c   1.000
_cell.angle_alpha   90.00
_cell.angle_beta   90.00
_cell.angle_gamma   90.00
#
_symmetry.space_group_name_H-M   'P 1'
#
loop_
_entity.id
_entity.type
_entity.pdbx_description
1 polymer ?
#
loop_
_entity_poly.entity_id
_entity_poly.type
_entity_poly.pdbx_seq_one_letter_code
_entity_poly.pdbx_strand_id
1 'polypeptide(L)'
;MSTLTRTFRNLWRIGFKEYGHQMQYIGDTKAGTLIATDRFGNKYYENMEELPLRTRWVDYKEKEFDAAQIEPGTHGWPTWLTLPRLPTSFYGPACARGNCQSTAAT
;
A
#
# COMPACT_ATOMS: atom_id res chain seq x y z
N MET A 1 -10.40 -12.95 -1.40
CA MET A 1 -11.86 -12.89 -1.63
C MET A 1 -12.46 -12.04 -0.52
N SER A 2 -13.58 -11.35 -0.77
CA SER A 2 -14.31 -10.56 0.23
C SER A 2 -15.02 -11.48 1.24
N THR A 3 -14.25 -12.15 2.06
CA THR A 3 -14.74 -12.95 3.19
C THR A 3 -14.69 -12.12 4.46
N LEU A 4 -15.73 -12.24 5.30
CA LEU A 4 -15.79 -11.57 6.60
C LEU A 4 -14.57 -11.90 7.46
N THR A 5 -14.08 -13.13 7.39
CA THR A 5 -12.87 -13.59 8.08
C THR A 5 -11.63 -12.79 7.69
N ARG A 6 -11.51 -12.35 6.43
CA ARG A 6 -10.41 -11.49 5.97
C ARG A 6 -10.53 -10.09 6.57
N THR A 7 -11.74 -9.52 6.56
CA THR A 7 -12.01 -8.19 7.12
C THR A 7 -11.68 -8.15 8.62
N PHE A 8 -12.11 -9.15 9.38
CA PHE A 8 -11.79 -9.27 10.81
C PHE A 8 -10.30 -9.49 11.08
N ARG A 9 -9.63 -10.32 10.28
CA ARG A 9 -8.17 -10.54 10.38
C ARG A 9 -7.37 -9.26 10.10
N ASN A 10 -7.77 -8.52 9.08
CA ASN A 10 -7.12 -7.26 8.71
C ASN A 10 -7.39 -6.18 9.75
N LEU A 11 -8.62 -6.09 10.29
CA LEU A 11 -8.95 -5.19 11.40
C LEU A 11 -8.03 -5.42 12.61
N TRP A 12 -7.80 -6.68 12.99
CA TRP A 12 -6.90 -7.02 14.09
C TRP A 12 -5.43 -6.66 13.81
N ARG A 13 -4.95 -6.81 12.58
CA ARG A 13 -3.56 -6.49 12.19
C ARG A 13 -3.30 -4.98 12.11
N ILE A 14 -4.30 -4.20 11.75
CA ILE A 14 -4.17 -2.76 11.45
C ILE A 14 -4.55 -1.89 12.66
N GLY A 15 -5.53 -2.33 13.46
CA GLY A 15 -6.13 -1.55 14.54
C GLY A 15 -7.27 -0.63 14.09
N PHE A 16 -8.07 -0.17 15.05
CA PHE A 16 -9.32 0.57 14.80
C PHE A 16 -9.10 1.96 14.16
N LYS A 17 -7.97 2.60 14.43
CA LYS A 17 -7.66 3.94 13.90
C LYS A 17 -7.44 3.90 12.39
N GLU A 18 -6.52 3.05 11.91
CA GLU A 18 -6.28 2.93 10.47
C GLU A 18 -7.45 2.23 9.78
N TYR A 19 -8.21 1.37 10.46
CA TYR A 19 -9.45 0.83 9.91
C TYR A 19 -10.44 1.94 9.55
N GLY A 20 -10.65 2.92 10.45
CA GLY A 20 -11.52 4.07 10.18
C GLY A 20 -11.03 4.91 9.01
N HIS A 21 -9.72 5.16 8.93
CA HIS A 21 -9.10 5.87 7.81
C HIS A 21 -9.31 5.12 6.48
N GLN A 22 -8.95 3.83 6.43
CA GLN A 22 -9.11 3.02 5.23
C GLN A 22 -10.56 2.87 4.79
N MET A 23 -11.50 2.80 5.73
CA MET A 23 -12.93 2.71 5.40
C MET A 23 -13.45 3.97 4.72
N GLN A 24 -12.97 5.15 5.12
CA GLN A 24 -13.38 6.41 4.50
C GLN A 24 -12.66 6.71 3.17
N TYR A 25 -11.41 6.24 3.03
CA TYR A 25 -10.57 6.55 1.88
C TYR A 25 -10.70 5.49 0.78
N ILE A 26 -10.51 4.22 1.14
CA ILE A 26 -10.43 3.07 0.21
C ILE A 26 -11.75 2.30 0.15
N GLY A 27 -12.54 2.33 1.23
CA GLY A 27 -13.76 1.51 1.36
C GLY A 27 -13.48 0.02 1.55
N ASP A 28 -12.22 -0.35 1.85
CA ASP A 28 -11.77 -1.72 2.05
C ASP A 28 -10.67 -1.77 3.12
N THR A 29 -10.68 -2.83 3.90
CA THR A 29 -9.75 -3.05 5.00
C THR A 29 -8.60 -3.92 4.50
N LYS A 30 -7.47 -3.30 4.20
CA LYS A 30 -6.30 -3.95 3.63
C LYS A 30 -5.12 -3.80 4.57
N ALA A 31 -4.55 -4.95 4.94
CA ALA A 31 -3.30 -5.03 5.68
C ALA A 31 -2.18 -5.30 4.69
N GLY A 32 -1.11 -4.51 4.72
CA GLY A 32 0.02 -4.66 3.81
C GLY A 32 1.31 -4.09 4.39
N THR A 33 2.42 -4.44 3.74
CA THR A 33 3.73 -3.90 4.10
C THR A 33 3.93 -2.56 3.41
N LEU A 34 4.36 -1.55 4.16
CA LEU A 34 4.78 -0.27 3.57
C LEU A 34 6.08 -0.48 2.79
N ILE A 35 6.02 -0.27 1.48
CA ILE A 35 7.17 -0.43 0.58
C ILE A 35 7.93 0.88 0.44
N ALA A 36 7.19 1.96 0.19
CA ALA A 36 7.76 3.22 -0.23
C ALA A 36 6.89 4.40 0.21
N THR A 37 7.49 5.58 0.25
CA THR A 37 6.78 6.85 0.40
C THR A 37 7.28 7.81 -0.64
N ASP A 38 6.36 8.41 -1.38
CA ASP A 38 6.67 9.40 -2.41
C ASP A 38 7.18 10.71 -1.79
N ARG A 39 7.82 11.55 -2.58
CA ARG A 39 8.13 12.94 -2.20
C ARG A 39 6.86 13.74 -1.91
N PHE A 40 5.76 13.43 -2.60
CA PHE A 40 4.44 14.01 -2.35
C PHE A 40 3.80 13.49 -1.04
N GLY A 41 4.39 12.47 -0.42
CA GLY A 41 3.90 11.87 0.82
C GLY A 41 2.87 10.75 0.62
N ASN A 42 2.66 10.30 -0.62
CA ASN A 42 1.84 9.13 -0.93
C ASN A 42 2.54 7.86 -0.44
N LYS A 43 1.80 6.95 0.20
CA LYS A 43 2.36 5.72 0.76
C LYS A 43 1.98 4.52 -0.10
N TYR A 44 2.96 3.68 -0.44
CA TYR A 44 2.75 2.50 -1.27
C TYR A 44 2.81 1.23 -0.41
N TYR A 45 1.79 0.39 -0.55
CA TYR A 45 1.67 -0.85 0.21
C TYR A 45 1.56 -2.06 -0.71
N GLU A 46 2.14 -3.17 -0.28
CA GLU A 46 2.09 -4.45 -0.99
C GLU A 46 1.68 -5.60 -0.05
N ASN A 47 0.83 -6.49 -0.58
CA ASN A 47 0.46 -7.75 0.04
C ASN A 47 0.19 -8.82 -1.04
N MET A 48 0.98 -9.90 -1.03
CA MET A 48 0.84 -11.03 -1.97
C MET A 48 -0.24 -12.04 -1.56
N GLU A 49 -0.82 -11.93 -0.35
CA GLU A 49 -1.91 -12.79 0.12
C GLU A 49 -3.29 -12.40 -0.46
N GLU A 50 -3.39 -11.25 -1.14
CA GLU A 50 -4.61 -10.74 -1.77
C GLU A 50 -4.79 -11.25 -3.21
N LEU A 51 -5.98 -11.04 -3.77
CA LEU A 51 -6.26 -11.40 -5.18
C LEU A 51 -5.28 -10.71 -6.13
N PRO A 52 -4.93 -11.34 -7.27
CA PRO A 52 -4.16 -10.69 -8.32
C PRO A 52 -4.84 -9.38 -8.73
N LEU A 53 -4.06 -8.35 -9.04
CA LEU A 53 -4.46 -6.95 -9.27
C LEU A 53 -4.87 -6.14 -8.02
N ARG A 54 -5.15 -6.77 -6.87
CA ARG A 54 -5.43 -6.07 -5.59
C ARG A 54 -4.28 -6.17 -4.58
N THR A 55 -3.18 -6.75 -5.00
CA THR A 55 -1.96 -6.97 -4.21
C THR A 55 -1.19 -5.69 -3.89
N ARG A 56 -1.41 -4.61 -4.65
CA ARG A 56 -0.73 -3.31 -4.49
C ARG A 56 -1.77 -2.20 -4.38
N TRP A 57 -1.50 -1.22 -3.54
CA TRP A 57 -2.33 -0.02 -3.45
C TRP A 57 -1.51 1.18 -2.96
N VAL A 58 -2.08 2.36 -3.21
CA VAL A 58 -1.54 3.64 -2.77
C VAL A 58 -2.52 4.24 -1.78
N ASP A 59 -1.97 4.77 -0.69
CA ASP A 59 -2.68 5.61 0.27
C ASP A 59 -2.24 7.05 0.02
N TYR A 60 -3.16 7.84 -0.52
CA TYR A 60 -2.91 9.23 -0.86
C TYR A 60 -2.88 10.08 0.40
N LYS A 61 -2.02 11.09 0.41
CA LYS A 61 -1.96 12.05 1.51
C LYS A 61 -3.17 12.99 1.51
N GLU A 62 -3.59 13.44 0.33
CA GLU A 62 -4.68 14.39 0.15
C GLU A 62 -6.05 13.68 0.15
N LYS A 63 -7.10 14.39 0.57
CA LYS A 63 -8.49 13.87 0.62
C LYS A 63 -9.15 13.80 -0.75
N GLU A 64 -8.73 14.65 -1.67
CA GLU A 64 -9.19 14.68 -3.05
C GLU A 64 -8.29 13.77 -3.87
N PHE A 65 -8.68 12.50 -3.97
CA PHE A 65 -7.87 11.48 -4.64
C PHE A 65 -7.87 11.70 -6.15
N ASP A 66 -6.70 12.00 -6.70
CA ASP A 66 -6.49 12.04 -8.15
C ASP A 66 -5.27 11.17 -8.49
N ALA A 67 -5.42 10.33 -9.52
CA ALA A 67 -4.34 9.50 -10.04
C ALA A 67 -3.18 10.35 -10.58
N ALA A 68 -3.44 11.60 -10.97
CA ALA A 68 -2.40 12.55 -11.39
C ALA A 68 -1.44 12.97 -10.25
N GLN A 69 -1.80 12.73 -8.99
CA GLN A 69 -0.95 13.09 -7.83
C GLN A 69 0.19 12.09 -7.58
N ILE A 70 0.22 10.97 -8.30
CA ILE A 70 1.28 9.97 -8.20
C ILE A 70 2.49 10.44 -9.00
N GLU A 71 3.71 10.37 -8.44
CA GLU A 71 4.91 10.70 -9.20
C GLU A 71 5.04 9.78 -10.44
N PRO A 72 5.43 10.30 -11.63
CA PRO A 72 5.51 9.53 -12.87
C PRO A 72 6.36 8.25 -12.77
N GLY A 73 7.40 8.25 -11.94
CA GLY A 73 8.25 7.08 -11.71
C GLY A 73 7.58 5.94 -10.94
N THR A 74 6.45 6.19 -10.28
CA THR A 74 5.73 5.22 -9.43
C THR A 74 4.31 4.92 -9.95
N HIS A 75 3.80 5.73 -10.88
CA HIS A 75 2.45 5.63 -11.45
C HIS A 75 2.12 4.26 -12.08
N GLY A 76 3.10 3.58 -12.68
CA GLY A 76 2.88 2.28 -13.31
C GLY A 76 3.10 1.04 -12.42
N TRP A 77 3.55 1.24 -11.17
CA TRP A 77 3.72 0.16 -10.19
C TRP A 77 2.41 -0.43 -9.63
N PRO A 78 1.39 0.37 -9.23
CA PRO A 78 0.15 -0.18 -8.66
C PRO A 78 -0.68 -0.94 -9.69
N THR A 79 -0.57 -0.61 -10.98
CA THR A 79 -1.36 -1.20 -12.07
C THR A 79 -0.71 -2.44 -12.70
N TRP A 80 0.44 -2.90 -12.19
CA TRP A 80 1.22 -4.00 -12.75
C TRP A 80 1.65 -3.81 -14.22
N LEU A 81 1.47 -2.61 -14.79
CA LEU A 81 1.65 -2.34 -16.22
C LEU A 81 3.12 -2.21 -16.63
N THR A 82 3.91 -1.46 -15.86
CA THR A 82 5.26 -1.08 -16.32
C THR A 82 6.38 -1.43 -15.34
N LEU A 83 6.07 -1.59 -14.04
CA LEU A 83 7.10 -1.71 -13.01
C LEU A 83 6.84 -2.92 -12.10
N PRO A 84 7.68 -3.98 -12.20
CA PRO A 84 7.65 -5.06 -11.20
C PRO A 84 8.13 -4.54 -9.83
N ARG A 85 8.89 -3.44 -9.81
CA ARG A 85 9.53 -2.89 -8.62
C ARG A 85 9.61 -1.36 -8.67
N LEU A 86 9.39 -0.69 -7.52
CA LEU A 86 9.53 0.76 -7.40
C LEU A 86 11.01 1.21 -7.55
N PRO A 87 11.27 2.44 -7.98
CA PRO A 87 12.63 2.97 -8.04
C PRO A 87 13.24 3.08 -6.64
N THR A 88 14.55 2.89 -6.52
CA THR A 88 15.22 2.80 -5.21
C THR A 88 15.16 4.08 -4.38
N SER A 89 14.98 5.22 -5.03
CA SER A 89 14.81 6.53 -4.42
C SER A 89 13.55 6.66 -3.56
N PHE A 90 12.53 5.82 -3.79
CA PHE A 90 11.26 5.87 -3.07
C PHE A 90 11.21 4.94 -1.87
N TYR A 91 12.19 4.05 -1.73
CA TYR A 91 12.19 3.07 -0.66
C TYR A 91 12.43 3.73 0.69
N GLY A 92 11.58 3.35 1.65
CA GLY A 92 11.83 3.66 3.05
C GLY A 92 13.17 3.07 3.51
N PRO A 93 13.70 3.51 4.66
CA PRO A 93 15.03 3.12 5.15
C PRO A 93 15.22 1.60 5.36
N ALA A 94 14.12 0.83 5.44
CA ALA A 94 14.14 -0.62 5.52
C ALA A 94 14.43 -1.32 4.18
N CYS A 95 14.05 -0.72 3.05
CA CYS A 95 14.09 -1.37 1.73
C CYS A 95 15.32 -0.93 0.87
N ALA A 96 16.01 0.16 1.25
CA ALA A 96 17.26 0.59 0.62
C ALA A 96 18.46 -0.40 0.79
N ARG A 97 18.36 -1.39 1.71
CA ARG A 97 19.43 -2.37 2.01
C ARG A 97 19.22 -3.75 1.36
N GLY A 98 18.39 -3.86 0.32
CA GLY A 98 18.19 -5.11 -0.43
C GLY A 98 17.34 -6.17 0.27
N ASN A 99 16.85 -5.89 1.49
CA ASN A 99 16.09 -6.85 2.30
C ASN A 99 14.62 -6.46 2.47
N CYS A 100 13.97 -6.12 1.35
CA CYS A 100 12.57 -5.72 1.30
C CYS A 100 11.61 -6.92 1.42
N GLN A 101 11.91 -7.86 2.30
CA GLN A 101 10.93 -8.86 2.72
C GLN A 101 10.23 -8.30 3.96
N SER A 102 8.91 -8.45 3.96
CA SER A 102 7.96 -7.97 4.97
C SER A 102 8.51 -8.03 6.39
N THR A 103 8.93 -6.89 6.94
CA THR A 103 8.96 -6.74 8.39
C THR A 103 7.56 -6.29 8.77
N ALA A 104 6.72 -7.28 9.07
CA ALA A 104 5.48 -7.05 9.79
C ALA A 104 5.82 -6.24 11.04
N ALA A 105 5.23 -5.04 11.14
CA ALA A 105 5.15 -4.35 12.43
C ALA A 105 4.46 -5.32 13.40
N THR A 106 5.16 -5.59 14.50
CA THR A 106 4.67 -6.35 15.66
C THR A 106 3.52 -5.60 16.32
#